data_AF-A0AB39HR62-F1
#
_entry.id   AF-A0AB39HR62-F1
#
_cell.length_a   1.000
_cell.length_b   1.000
_cell.length_c   1.000
_cell.angle_alpha   90.00
_cell.angle_beta   90.00
_cell.angle_gamma   90.00
#
_symmetry.space_group_name_H-M   'P 1'
#
loop_
_entity.id
_entity.type
_entity.pdbx_description
1 polymer ?
#
loop_
_entity_poly.entity_id
_entity_poly.type
_entity_poly.pdbx_seq_one_letter_code
_entity_poly.pdbx_strand_id
1 'polypeptide(L)'
;MFTNNGTFIIGFNAAKKHFAVAPEPATIKHFMDEIVANEYSYTTSLVRFPWDQPVNYHLISQFIEFNIKDKATNKTFWRYSK
;
A
#
# COMPACT_ATOMS: atom_id res chain seq x y z
N MET A 1 -10.32 1.89 -5.18
CA MET A 1 -9.19 1.02 -5.62
C MET A 1 -8.66 1.56 -6.93
N PHE A 2 -7.38 1.38 -7.20
CA PHE A 2 -6.72 1.79 -8.45
C PHE A 2 -5.97 0.61 -9.05
N THR A 3 -6.00 0.55 -10.37
CA THR A 3 -5.42 -0.53 -11.17
C THR A 3 -4.54 0.05 -12.27
N ASN A 4 -3.60 -0.74 -12.76
CA ASN A 4 -2.79 -0.42 -13.94
C ASN A 4 -2.58 -1.70 -14.75
N ASN A 5 -2.81 -1.64 -16.07
CA ASN A 5 -2.68 -2.79 -17.00
C ASN A 5 -3.39 -4.07 -16.52
N GLY A 6 -4.61 -3.94 -15.95
CA GLY A 6 -5.38 -5.08 -15.46
C GLY A 6 -4.91 -5.65 -14.11
N THR A 7 -3.96 -5.01 -13.44
CA THR A 7 -3.43 -5.42 -12.14
C THR A 7 -3.81 -4.44 -11.03
N PHE A 8 -3.97 -4.94 -9.80
CA PHE A 8 -4.20 -4.10 -8.62
C PHE A 8 -2.96 -3.28 -8.26
N ILE A 9 -3.12 -1.99 -7.96
CA ILE A 9 -2.01 -1.12 -7.54
C ILE A 9 -2.21 -0.65 -6.10
N ILE A 10 -3.38 -0.11 -5.75
CA ILE A 10 -3.61 0.37 -4.38
C ILE A 10 -5.10 0.45 -4.05
N GLY A 11 -5.45 0.13 -2.81
CA GLY A 11 -6.79 0.23 -2.25
C GLY A 11 -6.85 1.21 -1.08
N PHE A 12 -7.99 1.86 -0.91
CA PHE A 12 -8.25 2.78 0.20
C PHE A 12 -9.60 2.45 0.83
N ASN A 13 -9.68 2.46 2.16
CA ASN A 13 -10.92 2.31 2.90
C ASN A 13 -10.94 3.25 4.10
N ALA A 14 -12.08 3.87 4.38
CA ALA A 14 -12.26 4.70 5.57
C ALA A 14 -12.67 3.85 6.79
N ALA A 15 -12.12 4.15 7.95
CA ALA A 15 -12.54 3.64 9.25
C ALA A 15 -12.69 4.79 10.25
N LYS A 16 -13.29 4.55 11.42
CA LYS A 16 -13.56 5.62 12.40
C LYS A 16 -12.31 6.39 12.85
N LYS A 17 -11.16 5.72 12.98
CA LYS A 17 -9.92 6.30 13.54
C LYS A 17 -8.82 6.59 12.52
N HIS A 18 -8.94 6.04 11.31
CA HIS A 18 -7.90 6.08 10.29
C HIS A 18 -8.50 5.81 8.91
N PHE A 19 -7.74 6.08 7.85
CA PHE A 19 -7.92 5.38 6.59
C PHE A 19 -6.89 4.27 6.45
N ALA A 20 -7.30 3.17 5.82
CA ALA A 20 -6.43 2.07 5.48
C ALA A 20 -5.96 2.22 4.02
N VAL A 21 -4.66 2.06 3.81
CA VAL A 21 -4.02 1.98 2.49
C VAL A 21 -3.57 0.54 2.30
N ALA A 22 -4.04 -0.11 1.25
CA ALA A 22 -3.74 -1.51 0.94
C ALA A 22 -2.91 -1.62 -0.35
N PRO A 23 -1.56 -1.74 -0.26
CA PRO A 23 -0.67 -1.80 -1.42
C PRO A 23 -0.18 -3.23 -1.75
N GLU A 24 -0.87 -4.27 -1.26
CA GLU A 24 -0.45 -5.69 -1.27
C GLU A 24 0.72 -6.03 -0.31
N PRO A 25 0.86 -7.31 0.12
CA PRO A 25 1.89 -7.73 1.08
C PRO A 25 3.33 -7.50 0.64
N ALA A 26 3.64 -7.66 -0.65
CA ALA A 26 4.98 -7.45 -1.17
C ALA A 26 5.48 -6.01 -0.94
N THR A 27 4.58 -5.04 -1.10
CA THR A 27 4.88 -3.62 -0.90
C THR A 27 5.06 -3.29 0.58
N ILE A 28 4.20 -3.82 1.45
CA ILE A 28 4.36 -3.64 2.90
C ILE A 28 5.68 -4.24 3.38
N LYS A 29 6.07 -5.39 2.84
CA LYS A 29 7.37 -6.00 3.14
C LYS A 29 8.54 -5.16 2.63
N HIS A 30 8.41 -4.55 1.46
CA HIS A 30 9.47 -3.70 0.88
C HIS A 30 9.71 -2.42 1.68
N PHE A 31 8.65 -1.81 2.20
CA PHE A 31 8.69 -0.54 2.94
C PHE A 31 8.51 -0.70 4.45
N MET A 32 8.87 -1.87 5.01
CA MET A 32 8.62 -2.17 6.42
C MET A 32 9.36 -1.18 7.33
N ASP A 33 10.61 -0.87 6.99
CA ASP A 33 11.45 0.03 7.79
C ASP A 33 10.86 1.44 7.83
N GLU A 34 10.35 1.96 6.70
CA GLU A 34 9.69 3.26 6.62
C GLU A 34 8.35 3.26 7.37
N ILE A 35 7.56 2.20 7.26
CA ILE A 35 6.28 2.06 7.99
C ILE A 35 6.52 2.10 9.50
N VAL A 36 7.53 1.35 9.98
CA VAL A 36 7.90 1.31 11.40
C VAL A 36 8.51 2.63 11.86
N ALA A 37 9.37 3.26 11.06
CA ALA A 37 9.98 4.55 11.39
C ALA A 37 8.97 5.70 11.48
N ASN A 38 7.86 5.61 10.75
CA ASN A 38 6.74 6.55 10.83
C ASN A 38 5.67 6.13 11.87
N GLU A 39 5.93 5.09 12.66
CA GLU A 39 5.06 4.60 13.74
C GLU A 39 3.64 4.22 13.26
N TYR A 40 3.47 3.86 11.99
CA TYR A 40 2.18 3.44 11.46
C TYR A 40 1.86 2.01 11.87
N SER A 41 0.63 1.78 12.35
CA SER A 41 0.14 0.42 12.54
C SER A 41 -0.21 -0.23 11.19
N TYR A 42 0.07 -1.52 11.04
CA TYR A 42 -0.14 -2.24 9.79
C TYR A 42 -0.69 -3.65 10.02
N THR A 43 -1.03 -4.34 8.94
CA THR A 43 -1.21 -5.79 8.86
C THR A 43 -0.37 -6.30 7.70
N THR A 44 -0.45 -7.60 7.39
CA THR A 44 0.17 -8.15 6.18
C THR A 44 -0.34 -7.50 4.88
N SER A 45 -1.51 -6.86 4.87
CA SER A 45 -2.15 -6.40 3.63
C SER A 45 -2.48 -4.90 3.59
N LEU A 46 -2.41 -4.18 4.71
CA LEU A 46 -2.68 -2.73 4.75
C LEU A 46 -1.88 -1.99 5.82
N VAL A 47 -1.73 -0.68 5.63
CA VAL A 47 -1.17 0.30 6.58
C VAL A 47 -2.29 1.26 7.00
N ARG A 48 -2.33 1.65 8.26
CA ARG A 48 -3.36 2.54 8.81
C ARG A 48 -2.78 3.92 9.07
N PHE A 49 -3.37 4.92 8.43
CA PHE A 49 -3.00 6.33 8.56
C PHE A 49 -4.07 7.05 9.40
N PRO A 50 -3.73 7.49 10.63
CA PRO A 50 -4.68 8.17 11.52
C PRO A 50 -5.25 9.45 10.89
N TRP A 51 -6.51 9.78 11.21
CA TRP A 51 -7.15 11.00 10.72
C TRP A 51 -6.66 12.28 11.41
N ASP A 52 -6.11 12.16 12.61
CA ASP A 52 -5.64 13.25 13.46
C ASP A 52 -4.16 13.62 13.21
N GLN A 53 -3.56 13.06 12.17
CA GLN A 53 -2.18 13.31 11.75
C GLN A 53 -2.14 13.75 10.28
N PRO A 54 -1.13 14.56 9.87
CA PRO A 54 -0.89 14.85 8.47
C PRO A 54 -0.69 13.57 7.66
N VAL A 55 -1.25 13.54 6.45
CA VAL A 55 -1.09 12.41 5.54
C VAL A 55 0.33 12.40 4.98
N ASN A 56 1.06 11.30 5.20
CA ASN A 56 2.35 11.08 4.55
C ASN A 56 2.14 10.65 3.08
N TYR A 57 1.86 11.63 2.23
CA TYR A 57 1.67 11.41 0.79
C TYR A 57 2.92 10.86 0.10
N HIS A 58 4.11 11.16 0.62
CA HIS A 58 5.36 10.65 0.06
C HIS A 58 5.44 9.12 0.18
N LEU A 59 5.16 8.57 1.36
CA LEU A 59 5.15 7.11 1.56
C LEU A 59 4.07 6.44 0.68
N ILE A 60 2.89 7.07 0.56
CA ILE A 60 1.81 6.55 -0.30
C ILE A 60 2.23 6.58 -1.77
N SER A 61 2.92 7.62 -2.26
CA SER A 61 3.39 7.67 -3.64
C SER A 61 4.44 6.60 -3.91
N GLN A 62 5.34 6.35 -2.96
CA GLN A 62 6.33 5.26 -3.06
C GLN A 62 5.66 3.88 -3.19
N PHE A 63 4.57 3.62 -2.45
CA PHE A 63 3.80 2.39 -2.61
C PHE A 63 3.24 2.23 -4.03
N ILE A 64 2.71 3.32 -4.59
CA ILE A 64 2.11 3.34 -5.93
C ILE A 64 3.19 3.10 -7.00
N GLU A 65 4.29 3.85 -6.94
CA GLU A 65 5.40 3.75 -7.89
C GLU A 65 6.04 2.36 -7.88
N PHE A 66 6.27 1.82 -6.68
CA PHE A 66 6.77 0.46 -6.52
C PHE A 66 5.82 -0.55 -7.17
N ASN A 67 4.53 -0.49 -6.88
CA ASN A 67 3.55 -1.41 -7.47
C ASN A 67 3.45 -1.30 -8.98
N ILE A 68 3.49 -0.09 -9.54
CA ILE A 68 3.46 0.10 -11.00
C ILE A 68 4.70 -0.53 -11.65
N LYS A 69 5.88 -0.31 -11.07
CA LYS A 69 7.15 -0.81 -11.60
C LYS A 69 7.27 -2.34 -11.46
N ASP A 70 7.03 -2.85 -10.26
CA ASP A 70 7.18 -4.27 -9.93
C ASP A 70 6.16 -5.14 -10.68
N LYS A 71 4.95 -4.62 -10.90
CA LYS A 71 3.87 -5.35 -11.60
C LYS A 71 3.81 -5.09 -13.10
N ALA A 72 4.80 -4.42 -13.70
CA ALA A 72 4.76 -4.03 -15.11
C ALA A 72 4.56 -5.23 -16.07
N THR A 73 5.01 -6.43 -15.69
CA THR A 73 4.88 -7.67 -16.47
C THR A 73 3.87 -8.66 -15.90
N ASN A 74 3.19 -8.32 -14.79
CA ASN A 74 2.19 -9.18 -14.19
C ASN A 74 0.95 -9.31 -15.08
N LYS A 75 0.45 -10.54 -15.21
CA LYS A 75 -0.75 -10.85 -16.02
C LYS A 75 -2.00 -11.11 -15.18
N THR A 76 -1.87 -11.08 -13.85
CA THR A 76 -2.96 -11.34 -12.91
C THR A 76 -3.27 -10.12 -12.07
N PHE A 77 -4.53 -10.04 -11.62
CA PHE A 77 -4.99 -8.93 -10.81
C PHE A 77 -4.14 -8.76 -9.53
N TRP A 78 -3.99 -9.84 -8.76
CA TRP A 78 -3.12 -9.91 -7.58
C TRP A 78 -1.75 -10.51 -7.92
N ARG A 79 -0.72 -10.20 -7.14
CA ARG A 79 0.50 -11.04 -7.12
C ARG A 79 0.15 -12.42 -6.58
N TYR A 80 0.72 -13.46 -7.19
CA TYR A 80 0.63 -14.80 -6.63
C TYR A 80 1.38 -14.85 -5.30
N SER A 81 0.74 -15.35 -4.24
CA SER A 81 1.48 -15.86 -3.09
C SER A 81 2.19 -17.13 -3.54
N LYS A 82 3.52 -17.09 -3.64
CA LYS A 82 4.30 -18.32 -3.56
C LYS A 82 4.25 -18.85 -2.14
#